data_AF-A0A1Z5JB98-F1
#
_entry.id   AF-A0A1Z5JB98-F1
#
_cell.length_a   1.000
_cell.length_b   1.000
_cell.length_c   1.000
_cell.angle_alpha   90.00
_cell.angle_beta   90.00
_cell.angle_gamma   90.00
#
_symmetry.space_group_name_H-M   'P 1'
#
loop_
_entity.id
_entity.type
_entity.pdbx_description
1 polymer ?
#
loop_
_entity_poly.entity_id
_entity_poly.type
_entity_poly.pdbx_seq_one_letter_code
_entity_poly.pdbx_strand_id
1 'polypeptide(L)'
;MASIESLLEGTQTVLLPGKEKEKLQGPPTTSLMSQFPRYNPDKDSDDEAEEPKELTWRLDPRESLSDFMIEVVIKGKTHGEIYHVHKSVLAIGPKRSTYFARAFFSPPPPPEAQQQSAAKLNETRNEWLSCGGIEEIMKDDVDPQSSLIRLQLHQMAADVFPVLLDYMYSNQGQVTITTENAVPLYSLSALLEIKPLRKRVRDFWMQDLTMENLCTYYQRAHIFKEKRLIAHAEEYCAQHIFQVHESVVVDILATVDPFFFLRVVTMPTIGEGTTTSLRLSLLIAVYCNIHKAELDSSMYWALTDASHLPKLEIKAARTFLELEDKICGVECRHQMSPLKSRCIAVLAENWDTACFKKPEAEHDREDIKGVLLPRLFGEPLELFASKTFLNAKKRLDWSERERKSLHKENALLKKKLKEVTAQLGHFDLKDSARDSTSDFEIDPSNMQAI
;
A
#
# COMPACT_ATOMS: atom_id res chain seq x y z
N MET A 1 10.37 37.90 -23.17
CA MET A 1 11.23 37.20 -24.13
C MET A 1 12.60 37.86 -24.20
N ALA A 2 13.35 37.71 -23.11
CA ALA A 2 14.79 37.91 -22.90
C ALA A 2 14.97 37.86 -21.37
N SER A 3 15.90 37.03 -20.88
CA SER A 3 16.28 36.88 -19.46
C SER A 3 15.70 35.71 -18.64
N ILE A 4 15.53 34.52 -19.24
CA ILE A 4 15.58 33.22 -18.53
C ILE A 4 16.23 32.18 -19.47
N GLU A 5 17.55 32.28 -19.67
CA GLU A 5 18.28 31.31 -20.51
C GLU A 5 19.72 31.07 -20.01
N SER A 6 19.97 31.17 -18.69
CA SER A 6 21.33 30.99 -18.14
C SER A 6 21.44 30.07 -16.92
N LEU A 7 20.58 29.06 -16.76
CA LEU A 7 20.63 28.18 -15.57
C LEU A 7 20.42 26.69 -15.82
N LEU A 8 20.64 26.20 -17.04
CA LEU A 8 20.57 24.75 -17.34
C LEU A 8 21.75 24.24 -18.21
N GLU A 9 22.97 24.68 -17.92
CA GLU A 9 24.18 23.95 -18.30
C GLU A 9 25.06 23.80 -17.06
N GLY A 10 25.07 22.57 -16.51
CA GLY A 10 25.77 22.30 -15.27
C GLY A 10 25.59 20.87 -14.75
N THR A 11 25.58 19.85 -15.62
CA THR A 11 25.87 18.48 -15.18
C THR A 11 27.35 18.39 -14.84
N GLN A 12 27.70 18.81 -13.63
CA GLN A 12 28.94 18.43 -12.98
C GLN A 12 28.89 16.95 -12.66
N THR A 13 29.70 16.19 -13.38
CA THR A 13 30.13 14.85 -12.98
C THR A 13 30.81 14.96 -11.61
N VAL A 14 30.11 14.58 -10.55
CA VAL A 14 30.70 14.41 -9.23
C VAL A 14 31.60 13.18 -9.28
N LEU A 15 32.88 13.42 -9.59
CA LEU A 15 33.97 12.49 -9.33
C LEU A 15 34.02 12.25 -7.82
N LEU A 16 33.68 11.04 -7.41
CA LEU A 16 33.93 10.55 -6.06
C LEU A 16 35.43 10.73 -5.73
N PRO A 17 35.79 11.26 -4.54
CA PRO A 17 37.18 11.37 -4.14
C PRO A 17 37.79 9.97 -4.07
N GLY A 18 38.81 9.75 -4.91
CA GLY A 18 39.64 8.57 -4.89
C GLY A 18 40.25 8.40 -3.51
N LYS A 19 39.99 7.24 -2.88
CA LYS A 19 40.75 6.81 -1.72
C LYS A 19 42.18 6.56 -2.18
N GLU A 20 43.06 7.49 -1.84
CA GLU A 20 44.50 7.30 -1.87
C GLU A 20 44.84 6.01 -1.11
N LYS A 21 45.49 5.08 -1.82
CA LYS A 21 46.11 3.92 -1.21
C LYS A 21 47.36 4.40 -0.48
N GLU A 22 47.27 4.56 0.83
CA GLU A 22 48.45 4.63 1.70
C GLU A 22 49.30 3.38 1.50
N LYS A 23 50.51 3.60 0.94
CA LYS A 23 51.60 2.64 0.96
C LYS A 23 52.10 2.50 2.40
N LEU A 24 51.64 1.48 3.11
CA LEU A 24 52.38 0.97 4.27
C LEU A 24 53.60 0.18 3.77
N GLN A 25 54.77 0.79 3.91
CA GLN A 25 56.06 0.10 3.87
C GLN A 25 56.18 -0.76 5.14
N GLY A 26 56.11 -2.08 4.98
CA GLY A 26 56.52 -3.03 6.00
C GLY A 26 58.05 -3.20 6.04
N PRO A 27 58.64 -3.56 7.20
CA PRO A 27 60.07 -3.71 7.36
C PRO A 27 60.62 -4.95 6.63
N PRO A 28 61.93 -4.96 6.28
CA PRO A 28 62.54 -6.02 5.50
C PRO A 28 62.70 -7.27 6.37
N THR A 29 62.01 -8.36 6.02
CA THR A 29 62.28 -9.67 6.58
C THR A 29 63.46 -10.30 5.86
N THR A 30 64.48 -10.58 6.68
CA THR A 30 65.74 -11.20 6.35
C THR A 30 65.56 -12.59 5.75
N SER A 31 66.23 -12.76 4.62
CA SER A 31 66.62 -14.01 3.99
C SER A 31 67.30 -14.97 4.98
N LEU A 32 66.77 -16.19 5.08
CA LEU A 32 67.48 -17.38 5.52
C LEU A 32 66.89 -18.59 4.78
N MET A 33 67.27 -18.71 3.50
CA MET A 33 67.27 -19.99 2.79
C MET A 33 68.48 -20.79 3.24
N SER A 34 68.27 -22.02 3.71
CA SER A 34 69.31 -23.04 3.72
C SER A 34 68.71 -24.44 3.91
N GLN A 35 68.76 -25.20 2.81
CA GLN A 35 68.88 -26.67 2.75
C GLN A 35 67.59 -27.50 2.87
N PHE A 36 66.91 -27.68 1.73
CA PHE A 36 66.26 -28.96 1.39
C PHE A 36 66.75 -29.47 0.04
N PRO A 37 66.79 -30.80 -0.19
CA PRO A 37 67.38 -31.41 -1.37
C PRO A 37 66.65 -31.00 -2.66
N ARG A 38 67.43 -30.71 -3.71
CA ARG A 38 66.91 -30.44 -5.06
C ARG A 38 66.26 -31.71 -5.62
N TYR A 39 64.94 -31.73 -5.66
CA TYR A 39 64.16 -32.66 -6.48
C TYR A 39 64.34 -32.26 -7.95
N ASN A 40 64.68 -33.24 -8.79
CA ASN A 40 64.94 -33.05 -10.22
C ASN A 40 63.65 -33.41 -11.00
N PRO A 41 62.93 -32.44 -11.58
CA PRO A 41 61.58 -32.63 -12.11
C PRO A 41 61.53 -33.07 -13.59
N ASP A 42 62.64 -33.44 -14.22
CA ASP A 42 62.69 -33.74 -15.66
C ASP A 42 62.18 -35.16 -16.02
N LYS A 43 61.04 -35.58 -15.46
CA LYS A 43 60.34 -36.80 -15.88
C LYS A 43 58.85 -36.52 -16.04
N ASP A 44 58.49 -36.06 -17.23
CA ASP A 44 57.49 -36.67 -18.11
C ASP A 44 56.34 -37.43 -17.42
N SER A 45 55.60 -36.77 -16.56
CA SER A 45 54.16 -37.04 -16.45
C SER A 45 53.44 -35.74 -16.73
N ASP A 46 52.97 -35.60 -17.96
CA ASP A 46 51.91 -34.66 -18.35
C ASP A 46 50.59 -35.10 -17.66
N ASP A 47 50.63 -35.28 -16.33
CA ASP A 47 49.45 -35.30 -15.50
C ASP A 47 48.96 -33.84 -15.47
N GLU A 48 48.25 -33.44 -16.52
CA GLU A 48 47.45 -32.22 -16.52
C GLU A 48 46.65 -32.25 -15.21
N ALA A 49 47.07 -31.43 -14.25
CA ALA A 49 46.42 -31.36 -12.95
C ALA A 49 44.99 -30.94 -13.21
N GLU A 50 44.07 -31.92 -13.23
CA GLU A 50 42.66 -31.69 -13.52
C GLU A 50 42.20 -30.56 -12.60
N GLU A 51 41.82 -29.43 -13.21
CA GLU A 51 41.31 -28.30 -12.46
C GLU A 51 40.16 -28.80 -11.58
N PRO A 52 40.15 -28.46 -10.28
CA PRO A 52 39.17 -29.00 -9.35
C PRO A 52 37.76 -28.72 -9.88
N LYS A 53 37.07 -29.79 -10.31
CA LYS A 53 35.76 -29.69 -10.94
C LYS A 53 34.79 -29.05 -9.96
N GLU A 54 34.31 -27.86 -10.31
CA GLU A 54 33.36 -27.14 -9.47
C GLU A 54 32.06 -27.94 -9.34
N LEU A 55 31.58 -28.14 -8.10
CA LEU A 55 30.29 -28.80 -7.87
C LEU A 55 29.18 -27.94 -8.49
N THR A 56 28.24 -28.58 -9.16
CA THR A 56 27.08 -27.91 -9.75
C THR A 56 25.85 -28.81 -9.70
N TRP A 57 24.69 -28.21 -9.47
CA TRP A 57 23.40 -28.89 -9.43
C TRP A 57 22.79 -29.11 -10.83
N ARG A 58 23.38 -28.50 -11.87
CA ARG A 58 22.86 -28.55 -13.25
C ARG A 58 23.36 -29.75 -14.06
N LEU A 59 24.38 -30.45 -13.58
CA LEU A 59 24.91 -31.65 -14.23
C LEU A 59 24.06 -32.88 -13.88
N ASP A 60 24.24 -33.96 -14.64
CA ASP A 60 23.63 -35.25 -14.31
C ASP A 60 23.93 -35.63 -12.85
N PRO A 61 22.96 -36.15 -12.08
CA PRO A 61 23.17 -36.48 -10.67
C PRO A 61 24.32 -37.46 -10.42
N ARG A 62 24.57 -38.37 -11.37
CA ARG A 62 25.66 -39.35 -11.30
C ARG A 62 27.02 -38.71 -11.57
N GLU A 63 27.06 -37.69 -12.43
CA GLU A 63 28.29 -36.96 -12.74
C GLU A 63 28.62 -35.88 -11.70
N SER A 64 27.59 -35.23 -11.15
CA SER A 64 27.76 -34.22 -10.10
C SER A 64 28.05 -34.84 -8.73
N LEU A 65 27.70 -36.12 -8.53
CA LEU A 65 27.72 -36.81 -7.24
C LEU A 65 26.72 -36.23 -6.24
N SER A 66 25.53 -35.86 -6.74
CA SER A 66 24.43 -35.35 -5.92
C SER A 66 23.98 -36.43 -4.93
N ASP A 67 23.92 -36.06 -3.64
CA ASP A 67 23.60 -36.96 -2.52
C ASP A 67 22.21 -36.70 -1.91
N PHE A 68 21.44 -35.80 -2.53
CA PHE A 68 20.10 -35.45 -2.06
C PHE A 68 19.19 -34.93 -3.16
N MET A 69 17.88 -35.02 -2.92
CA MET A 69 16.84 -34.52 -3.81
C MET A 69 15.93 -33.52 -3.08
N ILE A 70 15.53 -32.47 -3.81
CA ILE A 70 14.50 -31.54 -3.37
C ILE A 70 13.39 -31.55 -4.42
N GLU A 71 12.17 -31.90 -4.03
CA GLU A 71 10.99 -31.76 -4.88
C GLU A 71 10.31 -30.42 -4.57
N VAL A 72 10.26 -29.52 -5.54
CA VAL A 72 9.51 -28.26 -5.47
C VAL A 72 8.14 -28.46 -6.09
N VAL A 73 7.11 -28.48 -5.26
CA VAL A 73 5.71 -28.62 -5.66
C VAL A 73 5.04 -27.26 -5.64
N ILE A 74 4.47 -26.85 -6.77
CA ILE A 74 3.67 -25.61 -6.80
C ILE A 74 2.35 -25.86 -6.04
N LYS A 75 1.96 -24.93 -5.18
CA LYS A 75 0.69 -24.99 -4.42
C LYS A 75 -0.49 -25.33 -5.34
N GLY A 76 -1.26 -26.34 -4.95
CA GLY A 76 -2.40 -26.85 -5.72
C GLY A 76 -2.06 -27.90 -6.79
N LYS A 77 -0.78 -28.16 -7.07
CA LYS A 77 -0.34 -29.27 -7.94
C LYS A 77 0.05 -30.48 -7.11
N THR A 78 -0.10 -31.68 -7.68
CA THR A 78 0.24 -32.96 -7.03
C THR A 78 1.69 -33.38 -7.24
N HIS A 79 2.31 -32.93 -8.33
CA HIS A 79 3.69 -33.25 -8.72
C HIS A 79 4.52 -31.98 -8.79
N GLY A 80 5.77 -32.08 -8.33
CA GLY A 80 6.76 -31.02 -8.40
C GLY A 80 7.91 -31.32 -9.35
N GLU A 81 8.78 -30.33 -9.49
CA GLU A 81 10.07 -30.49 -10.15
C GLU A 81 11.10 -31.00 -9.14
N ILE A 82 11.93 -31.96 -9.54
CA ILE A 82 12.96 -32.56 -8.67
C ILE A 82 14.32 -31.97 -9.02
N TYR A 83 15.01 -31.49 -7.98
CA TYR A 83 16.34 -30.92 -8.05
C TYR A 83 17.32 -31.83 -7.32
N HIS A 84 18.40 -32.22 -8.00
CA HIS A 84 19.47 -33.02 -7.41
C HIS A 84 20.57 -32.09 -6.88
N VAL A 85 20.90 -32.25 -5.60
CA VAL A 85 21.74 -31.30 -4.86
C VAL A 85 22.70 -32.00 -3.91
N HIS A 86 23.67 -31.25 -3.40
CA HIS A 86 24.69 -31.69 -2.46
C HIS A 86 24.39 -31.14 -1.06
N LYS A 87 24.26 -32.02 -0.06
CA LYS A 87 24.03 -31.63 1.33
C LYS A 87 25.10 -30.69 1.85
N SER A 88 26.36 -30.96 1.52
CA SER A 88 27.52 -30.17 1.94
C SER A 88 27.42 -28.71 1.49
N VAL A 89 27.03 -28.47 0.23
CA VAL A 89 26.87 -27.13 -0.34
C VAL A 89 25.74 -26.39 0.36
N LEU A 90 24.57 -27.03 0.51
CA LEU A 90 23.39 -26.37 1.03
C LEU A 90 23.43 -26.13 2.55
N ALA A 91 24.08 -27.01 3.32
CA ALA A 91 24.04 -26.95 4.79
C ALA A 91 25.34 -26.49 5.47
N ILE A 92 26.50 -26.65 4.85
CA ILE A 92 27.80 -26.35 5.47
C ILE A 92 28.49 -25.16 4.79
N GLY A 93 28.26 -24.96 3.49
CA GLY A 93 28.93 -23.94 2.68
C GLY A 93 28.78 -22.50 3.18
N PRO A 94 29.55 -21.54 2.61
CA PRO A 94 29.55 -20.13 3.02
C PRO A 94 28.18 -19.45 2.87
N LYS A 95 27.29 -20.03 2.06
CA LYS A 95 25.91 -19.57 1.80
C LYS A 95 24.88 -20.55 2.34
N ARG A 96 25.26 -21.33 3.34
CA ARG A 96 24.40 -22.36 3.91
C ARG A 96 23.02 -21.82 4.29
N SER A 97 22.05 -22.68 4.07
CA SER A 97 20.70 -22.56 4.60
C SER A 97 20.68 -23.19 5.99
N THR A 98 20.31 -22.41 7.00
CA THR A 98 20.08 -22.96 8.35
C THR A 98 18.89 -23.93 8.36
N TYR A 99 17.90 -23.73 7.48
CA TYR A 99 16.82 -24.67 7.27
C TYR A 99 17.35 -26.05 6.81
N PHE A 100 18.12 -26.09 5.73
CA PHE A 100 18.68 -27.36 5.24
C PHE A 100 19.69 -27.98 6.21
N ALA A 101 20.48 -27.18 6.93
CA ALA A 101 21.37 -27.71 7.96
C ALA A 101 20.63 -28.45 9.07
N ARG A 102 19.47 -27.95 9.49
CA ARG A 102 18.60 -28.68 10.42
C ARG A 102 17.97 -29.90 9.74
N ALA A 103 17.39 -29.73 8.56
CA ALA A 103 16.73 -30.83 7.87
C ALA A 103 17.66 -32.02 7.57
N PHE A 104 18.95 -31.79 7.31
CA PHE A 104 19.92 -32.85 7.00
C PHE A 104 20.59 -33.45 8.23
N PHE A 105 20.80 -32.67 9.29
CA PHE A 105 21.66 -33.08 10.42
C PHE A 105 20.95 -33.10 11.76
N SER A 106 19.68 -32.68 11.85
CA SER A 106 18.92 -32.84 13.08
C SER A 106 18.69 -34.32 13.32
N PRO A 107 19.10 -34.86 14.48
CA PRO A 107 18.73 -36.22 14.85
C PRO A 107 17.20 -36.29 14.90
N PRO A 108 16.60 -37.44 14.54
CA PRO A 108 15.16 -37.60 14.66
C PRO A 108 14.76 -37.26 16.09
N PRO A 109 13.77 -36.37 16.30
CA PRO A 109 13.32 -36.03 17.63
C PRO A 109 12.91 -37.32 18.36
N PRO A 110 13.28 -37.47 19.65
CA PRO A 110 12.86 -38.64 20.41
C PRO A 110 11.33 -38.77 20.37
N PRO A 111 10.77 -39.99 20.41
CA PRO A 111 9.33 -40.23 20.21
C PRO A 111 8.44 -39.35 21.09
N GLU A 112 8.87 -39.07 22.32
CA GLU A 112 8.17 -38.23 23.29
C GLU A 112 8.17 -36.74 22.92
N ALA A 113 9.22 -36.26 22.25
CA ALA A 113 9.35 -34.87 21.80
C ALA A 113 8.66 -34.60 20.45
N GLN A 114 8.26 -35.63 19.70
CA GLN A 114 7.53 -35.45 18.44
C GLN A 114 6.17 -34.78 18.65
N GLN A 115 5.49 -35.06 19.78
CA GLN A 115 4.21 -34.43 20.11
C GLN A 115 4.36 -32.96 20.59
N GLN A 116 5.45 -32.63 21.28
CA GLN A 116 5.68 -31.28 21.83
C GLN A 116 6.42 -30.34 20.85
N SER A 117 7.31 -30.89 20.01
CA SER A 117 8.05 -30.12 19.01
C SER A 117 7.16 -29.61 17.88
N ALA A 118 6.12 -30.36 17.49
CA ALA A 118 5.10 -29.88 16.56
C ALA A 118 4.39 -28.62 17.10
N ALA A 119 4.11 -28.55 18.40
CA ALA A 119 3.50 -27.39 19.03
C ALA A 119 4.45 -26.18 19.11
N LYS A 120 5.73 -26.39 19.45
CA LYS A 120 6.73 -25.31 19.59
C LYS A 120 7.27 -24.79 18.26
N LEU A 121 7.38 -25.67 17.26
CA LEU A 121 7.62 -25.27 15.86
C LEU A 121 6.44 -24.46 15.35
N ASN A 122 5.19 -24.82 15.68
CA ASN A 122 4.02 -24.01 15.36
C ASN A 122 4.02 -22.65 16.06
N GLU A 123 4.52 -22.54 17.29
CA GLU A 123 4.60 -21.27 18.01
C GLU A 123 5.67 -20.32 17.42
N THR A 124 6.87 -20.84 17.14
CA THR A 124 7.92 -20.09 16.44
C THR A 124 7.50 -19.74 15.00
N ARG A 125 6.73 -20.63 14.37
CA ARG A 125 6.07 -20.40 13.07
C ARG A 125 5.00 -19.32 13.18
N ASN A 126 4.23 -19.23 14.27
CA ASN A 126 3.22 -18.18 14.49
C ASN A 126 3.85 -16.78 14.66
N GLU A 127 5.03 -16.71 15.30
CA GLU A 127 5.79 -15.46 15.41
C GLU A 127 6.33 -14.99 14.04
N TRP A 128 6.73 -15.94 13.18
CA TRP A 128 7.08 -15.67 11.78
C TRP A 128 5.86 -15.38 10.89
N LEU A 129 4.71 -16.01 11.14
CA LEU A 129 3.44 -15.74 10.46
C LEU A 129 2.93 -14.32 10.76
N SER A 130 3.25 -13.77 11.93
CA SER A 130 3.01 -12.35 12.23
C SER A 130 3.78 -11.40 11.29
N CYS A 131 4.92 -11.83 10.75
CA CYS A 131 5.69 -11.08 9.76
C CYS A 131 5.16 -11.17 8.32
N GLY A 132 4.11 -11.98 8.09
CA GLY A 132 3.41 -12.06 6.82
C GLY A 132 4.21 -12.82 5.75
N GLY A 133 3.72 -14.01 5.43
CA GLY A 133 4.10 -14.70 4.20
C GLY A 133 4.38 -16.16 4.44
N ILE A 134 3.54 -17.03 3.84
CA ILE A 134 3.59 -18.50 3.88
C ILE A 134 2.74 -19.12 5.02
N GLU A 135 1.41 -19.05 4.88
CA GLU A 135 0.48 -19.59 5.89
C GLU A 135 0.41 -21.13 5.97
N GLU A 136 0.91 -21.89 4.99
CA GLU A 136 0.58 -23.32 4.93
C GLU A 136 1.53 -24.12 4.02
N ILE A 137 2.81 -24.28 4.39
CA ILE A 137 3.79 -24.94 3.49
C ILE A 137 4.50 -26.16 4.08
N MET A 138 4.58 -26.34 5.39
CA MET A 138 5.31 -27.49 5.96
C MET A 138 4.36 -28.37 6.76
N LYS A 139 3.84 -29.40 6.10
CA LYS A 139 3.54 -30.70 6.72
C LYS A 139 4.70 -31.61 6.33
N ASP A 140 5.74 -31.55 7.14
CA ASP A 140 6.95 -32.33 6.93
C ASP A 140 6.68 -33.79 7.36
N ASP A 141 6.20 -34.63 6.44
CA ASP A 141 6.44 -36.07 6.51
C ASP A 141 7.89 -36.33 6.07
N VAL A 142 8.85 -35.81 6.83
CA VAL A 142 10.27 -36.07 6.59
C VAL A 142 10.61 -37.39 7.25
N ASP A 143 10.59 -38.46 6.47
CA ASP A 143 11.26 -39.70 6.84
C ASP A 143 12.76 -39.38 6.95
N PRO A 144 13.41 -39.52 8.12
CA PRO A 144 14.84 -39.25 8.30
C PRO A 144 15.75 -40.07 7.39
N GLN A 145 15.22 -41.16 6.80
CA GLN A 145 15.94 -41.98 5.82
C GLN A 145 15.64 -41.59 4.37
N SER A 146 14.64 -40.75 4.12
CA SER A 146 14.33 -40.25 2.79
C SER A 146 15.42 -39.30 2.30
N SER A 147 15.96 -39.60 1.12
CA SER A 147 16.88 -38.72 0.38
C SER A 147 16.16 -37.57 -0.32
N LEU A 148 14.90 -37.30 0.04
CA LEU A 148 14.03 -36.32 -0.59
C LEU A 148 13.37 -35.39 0.43
N ILE A 149 13.53 -34.07 0.25
CA ILE A 149 12.70 -33.05 0.90
C ILE A 149 11.69 -32.51 -0.10
N ARG A 150 10.44 -32.34 0.34
CA ARG A 150 9.36 -31.76 -0.47
C ARG A 150 9.03 -30.34 -0.01
N LEU A 151 9.17 -29.37 -0.89
CA LEU A 151 8.83 -27.97 -0.64
C LEU A 151 7.57 -27.58 -1.42
N GLN A 152 6.52 -27.17 -0.73
CA GLN A 152 5.33 -26.61 -1.39
C GLN A 152 5.48 -25.10 -1.57
N LEU A 153 5.57 -24.58 -2.79
CA LEU A 153 5.87 -23.17 -3.04
C LEU A 153 4.77 -22.47 -3.87
N HIS A 154 4.64 -21.15 -3.72
CA HIS A 154 3.88 -20.35 -4.68
C HIS A 154 4.56 -20.42 -6.07
N GLN A 155 3.80 -20.35 -7.17
CA GLN A 155 4.34 -20.48 -8.54
C GLN A 155 5.56 -19.58 -8.76
N MET A 156 5.45 -18.28 -8.46
CA MET A 156 6.55 -17.33 -8.63
C MET A 156 7.79 -17.65 -7.79
N ALA A 157 7.63 -18.29 -6.63
CA ALA A 157 8.75 -18.73 -5.82
C ALA A 157 9.39 -20.00 -6.41
N ALA A 158 8.58 -20.94 -6.90
CA ALA A 158 9.08 -22.11 -7.60
C ALA A 158 9.89 -21.71 -8.85
N ASP A 159 9.40 -20.74 -9.63
CA ASP A 159 10.06 -20.24 -10.86
C ASP A 159 11.47 -19.67 -10.60
N VAL A 160 11.69 -19.08 -9.41
CA VAL A 160 12.99 -18.51 -9.04
C VAL A 160 13.86 -19.45 -8.20
N PHE A 161 13.38 -20.67 -7.92
CA PHE A 161 14.13 -21.66 -7.16
C PHE A 161 15.46 -22.06 -7.84
N PRO A 162 15.54 -22.24 -9.17
CA PRO A 162 16.81 -22.43 -9.88
C PRO A 162 17.82 -21.30 -9.64
N VAL A 163 17.37 -20.05 -9.61
CA VAL A 163 18.22 -18.86 -9.37
C VAL A 163 18.81 -18.89 -7.95
N LEU A 164 18.03 -19.37 -6.98
CA LEU A 164 18.51 -19.58 -5.62
C LEU A 164 19.58 -20.68 -5.56
N LEU A 165 19.40 -21.80 -6.28
CA LEU A 165 20.42 -22.84 -6.35
C LEU A 165 21.70 -22.34 -7.03
N ASP A 166 21.60 -21.62 -8.15
CA ASP A 166 22.76 -20.98 -8.79
C ASP A 166 23.52 -20.06 -7.83
N TYR A 167 22.78 -19.30 -7.01
CA TYR A 167 23.39 -18.50 -5.96
C TYR A 167 24.13 -19.36 -4.93
N MET A 168 23.55 -20.47 -4.46
CA MET A 168 24.17 -21.31 -3.44
C MET A 168 25.43 -22.01 -3.94
N TYR A 169 25.46 -22.39 -5.22
CA TYR A 169 26.60 -23.08 -5.86
C TYR A 169 27.68 -22.15 -6.41
N SER A 170 27.39 -20.86 -6.65
CA SER A 170 28.42 -19.97 -7.18
C SER A 170 29.59 -19.82 -6.22
N ASN A 171 30.83 -19.76 -6.70
CA ASN A 171 31.96 -19.49 -5.79
C ASN A 171 31.97 -18.02 -5.30
N GLN A 172 31.54 -17.10 -6.15
CA GLN A 172 31.60 -15.66 -5.88
C GLN A 172 30.31 -15.08 -5.26
N GLY A 173 29.24 -15.87 -5.11
CA GLY A 173 27.96 -15.32 -4.65
C GLY A 173 27.25 -14.48 -5.69
N GLN A 174 27.55 -14.67 -6.96
CA GLN A 174 26.81 -14.03 -8.02
C GLN A 174 25.37 -14.54 -8.04
N VAL A 175 24.43 -13.62 -8.19
CA VAL A 175 23.01 -13.88 -8.37
C VAL A 175 22.43 -12.74 -9.18
N THR A 176 21.68 -13.08 -10.22
CA THR A 176 21.00 -12.12 -11.08
C THR A 176 19.68 -11.74 -10.43
N ILE A 177 19.68 -10.62 -9.70
CA ILE A 177 18.47 -10.07 -9.07
C ILE A 177 17.88 -9.05 -10.04
N THR A 178 16.59 -9.15 -10.28
CA THR A 178 15.80 -8.28 -11.16
C THR A 178 14.54 -7.86 -10.42
N THR A 179 13.86 -6.81 -10.89
CA THR A 179 12.53 -6.43 -10.38
C THR A 179 11.56 -7.62 -10.38
N GLU A 180 11.67 -8.48 -11.40
CA GLU A 180 10.87 -9.69 -11.62
C GLU A 180 11.02 -10.76 -10.55
N ASN A 181 12.25 -11.02 -10.13
CA ASN A 181 12.54 -12.09 -9.19
C ASN A 181 12.83 -11.63 -7.76
N ALA A 182 13.00 -10.33 -7.51
CA ALA A 182 13.44 -9.83 -6.21
C ALA A 182 12.51 -10.26 -5.07
N VAL A 183 11.21 -10.02 -5.17
CA VAL A 183 10.29 -10.35 -4.05
C VAL A 183 10.15 -11.85 -3.81
N PRO A 184 9.91 -12.70 -4.84
CA PRO A 184 9.89 -14.14 -4.65
C PRO A 184 11.21 -14.70 -4.10
N LEU A 185 12.36 -14.19 -4.57
CA LEU A 185 13.68 -14.62 -4.11
C LEU A 185 13.96 -14.19 -2.67
N TYR A 186 13.51 -12.99 -2.28
CA TYR A 186 13.56 -12.56 -0.88
C TYR A 186 12.74 -13.51 -0.01
N SER A 187 11.50 -13.83 -0.39
CA SER A 187 10.64 -14.74 0.36
C SER A 187 11.22 -16.15 0.46
N LEU A 188 11.81 -16.69 -0.62
CA LEU A 188 12.53 -17.97 -0.58
C LEU A 188 13.73 -17.94 0.36
N SER A 189 14.56 -16.90 0.27
CA SER A 189 15.70 -16.73 1.20
C SER A 189 15.23 -16.53 2.64
N ALA A 190 13.99 -16.06 2.81
CA ALA A 190 13.31 -15.97 4.09
C ALA A 190 12.99 -17.36 4.65
N LEU A 191 12.24 -18.13 3.86
CA LEU A 191 11.83 -19.50 4.14
C LEU A 191 13.01 -20.43 4.42
N LEU A 192 14.04 -20.40 3.56
CA LEU A 192 15.21 -21.27 3.65
C LEU A 192 16.30 -20.72 4.57
N GLU A 193 16.05 -19.61 5.27
CA GLU A 193 16.97 -19.01 6.24
C GLU A 193 18.36 -18.65 5.67
N ILE A 194 18.44 -18.24 4.40
CA ILE A 194 19.68 -17.85 3.72
C ILE A 194 19.93 -16.35 3.93
N LYS A 195 20.44 -15.99 5.11
CA LYS A 195 20.61 -14.59 5.55
C LYS A 195 21.39 -13.70 4.57
N PRO A 196 22.53 -14.12 3.98
CA PRO A 196 23.29 -13.26 3.07
C PRO A 196 22.50 -12.91 1.79
N LEU A 197 21.77 -13.88 1.23
CA LEU A 197 20.91 -13.64 0.06
C LEU A 197 19.76 -12.70 0.40
N ARG A 198 19.09 -12.94 1.54
CA ARG A 198 18.00 -12.10 2.03
C ARG A 198 18.41 -10.64 2.15
N LYS A 199 19.57 -10.39 2.75
CA LYS A 199 20.13 -9.04 2.86
C LYS A 199 20.37 -8.43 1.49
N ARG A 200 21.03 -9.16 0.58
CA ARG A 200 21.36 -8.67 -0.77
C ARG A 200 20.12 -8.31 -1.59
N VAL A 201 19.08 -9.15 -1.56
CA VAL A 201 17.84 -8.90 -2.30
C VAL A 201 17.07 -7.71 -1.73
N ARG A 202 17.08 -7.54 -0.40
CA ARG A 202 16.50 -6.35 0.23
C ARG A 202 17.25 -5.08 -0.14
N ASP A 203 18.58 -5.13 -0.10
CA ASP A 203 19.40 -3.98 -0.45
C ASP A 203 19.18 -3.61 -1.95
N PHE A 204 18.93 -4.60 -2.82
CA PHE A 204 18.55 -4.38 -4.22
C PHE A 204 17.20 -3.66 -4.37
N TRP A 205 16.11 -4.18 -3.80
CA TRP A 205 14.79 -3.55 -4.01
C TRP A 205 14.69 -2.15 -3.39
N MET A 206 15.54 -1.81 -2.41
CA MET A 206 15.57 -0.48 -1.80
C MET A 206 16.19 0.56 -2.74
N GLN A 207 16.96 0.09 -3.73
CA GLN A 207 17.61 0.92 -4.74
C GLN A 207 16.86 0.89 -6.07
N ASP A 208 16.24 -0.25 -6.40
CA ASP A 208 15.53 -0.48 -7.67
C ASP A 208 14.10 0.07 -7.68
N LEU A 209 13.51 0.38 -6.52
CA LEU A 209 12.14 0.88 -6.43
C LEU A 209 12.03 2.25 -7.11
N THR A 210 11.17 2.31 -8.12
CA THR A 210 10.79 3.51 -8.87
C THR A 210 9.27 3.58 -9.00
N MET A 211 8.73 4.72 -9.41
CA MET A 211 7.29 4.85 -9.63
C MET A 211 6.78 3.99 -10.80
N GLU A 212 7.64 3.68 -11.78
CA GLU A 212 7.28 2.83 -12.94
C GLU A 212 7.13 1.37 -12.56
N ASN A 213 7.90 0.89 -11.58
CA ASN A 213 7.85 -0.51 -11.12
C ASN A 213 7.18 -0.69 -9.74
N LEU A 214 6.61 0.39 -9.16
CA LEU A 214 5.99 0.38 -7.84
C LEU A 214 4.86 -0.64 -7.74
N CYS A 215 3.95 -0.67 -8.73
CA CYS A 215 2.84 -1.61 -8.78
C CYS A 215 3.32 -3.06 -8.75
N THR A 216 4.37 -3.37 -9.51
CA THR A 216 4.97 -4.69 -9.59
C THR A 216 5.52 -5.13 -8.23
N TYR A 217 6.25 -4.26 -7.53
CA TYR A 217 6.74 -4.53 -6.19
C TYR A 217 5.60 -4.71 -5.19
N TYR A 218 4.62 -3.82 -5.20
CA TYR A 218 3.47 -3.85 -4.30
C TYR A 218 2.64 -5.14 -4.46
N GLN A 219 2.25 -5.49 -5.69
CA GLN A 219 1.46 -6.71 -5.95
C GLN A 219 2.18 -7.97 -5.46
N ARG A 220 3.48 -8.08 -5.74
CA ARG A 220 4.28 -9.22 -5.27
C ARG A 220 4.45 -9.21 -3.77
N ALA A 221 4.73 -8.06 -3.17
CA ALA A 221 4.84 -7.92 -1.73
C ALA A 221 3.53 -8.32 -1.05
N HIS A 222 2.39 -8.00 -1.65
CA HIS A 222 1.07 -8.41 -1.18
C HIS A 222 0.89 -9.94 -1.25
N ILE A 223 1.23 -10.58 -2.38
CA ILE A 223 1.19 -12.05 -2.54
C ILE A 223 2.03 -12.76 -1.46
N PHE A 224 3.24 -12.27 -1.23
CA PHE A 224 4.17 -12.83 -0.24
C PHE A 224 3.98 -12.24 1.16
N LYS A 225 2.99 -11.34 1.36
CA LYS A 225 2.69 -10.62 2.60
C LYS A 225 3.90 -9.90 3.23
N GLU A 226 4.83 -9.42 2.42
CA GLU A 226 6.05 -8.73 2.83
C GLU A 226 5.79 -7.28 3.30
N LYS A 227 5.30 -7.15 4.54
CA LYS A 227 4.84 -5.87 5.12
C LYS A 227 5.88 -4.75 5.07
N ARG A 228 7.17 -5.08 5.22
CA ARG A 228 8.26 -4.07 5.20
C ARG A 228 8.43 -3.45 3.82
N LEU A 229 8.29 -4.23 2.77
CA LEU A 229 8.37 -3.73 1.40
C LEU A 229 7.11 -2.93 1.06
N ILE A 230 5.93 -3.37 1.51
CA ILE A 230 4.68 -2.60 1.34
C ILE A 230 4.82 -1.22 1.99
N ALA A 231 5.25 -1.15 3.25
CA ALA A 231 5.46 0.12 3.95
C ALA A 231 6.47 1.02 3.24
N HIS A 232 7.55 0.45 2.70
CA HIS A 232 8.53 1.21 1.93
C HIS A 232 7.96 1.74 0.61
N ALA A 233 7.13 0.94 -0.07
CA ALA A 233 6.44 1.36 -1.29
C ALA A 233 5.41 2.47 -1.02
N GLU A 234 4.72 2.43 0.12
CA GLU A 234 3.81 3.50 0.55
C GLU A 234 4.55 4.82 0.76
N GLU A 235 5.66 4.76 1.50
CA GLU A 235 6.51 5.93 1.74
C GLU A 235 7.07 6.50 0.44
N TYR A 236 7.59 5.63 -0.42
CA TYR A 236 8.12 6.04 -1.71
C TYR A 236 7.04 6.67 -2.60
N CYS A 237 5.85 6.07 -2.64
CA CYS A 237 4.70 6.61 -3.38
C CYS A 237 4.31 8.00 -2.86
N ALA A 238 4.14 8.16 -1.54
CA ALA A 238 3.75 9.43 -0.94
C ALA A 238 4.72 10.58 -1.28
N GLN A 239 6.02 10.28 -1.34
CA GLN A 239 7.07 11.25 -1.67
C GLN A 239 7.07 11.66 -3.16
N HIS A 240 6.70 10.76 -4.08
CA HIS A 240 6.93 10.94 -5.52
C HIS A 240 5.66 10.99 -6.38
N ILE A 241 4.48 10.69 -5.84
CA ILE A 241 3.20 10.62 -6.61
C ILE A 241 2.88 11.89 -7.39
N PHE A 242 3.37 13.05 -6.94
CA PHE A 242 3.16 14.33 -7.59
C PHE A 242 4.24 14.74 -8.60
N GLN A 243 5.31 13.95 -8.73
CA GLN A 243 6.48 14.25 -9.57
C GLN A 243 6.50 13.43 -10.86
N VAL A 244 5.57 12.49 -11.01
CA VAL A 244 5.53 11.56 -12.14
C VAL A 244 4.41 11.87 -13.12
N HIS A 245 4.55 11.34 -14.32
CA HIS A 245 3.57 11.51 -15.39
C HIS A 245 2.21 10.93 -14.99
N GLU A 246 1.13 11.57 -15.46
CA GLU A 246 -0.24 11.21 -15.10
C GLU A 246 -0.61 9.76 -15.41
N SER A 247 -0.10 9.21 -16.51
CA SER A 247 -0.37 7.81 -16.89
C SER A 247 0.11 6.84 -15.82
N VAL A 248 1.31 7.05 -15.28
CA VAL A 248 1.89 6.22 -14.22
C VAL A 248 1.05 6.32 -12.96
N VAL A 249 0.59 7.53 -12.61
CA VAL A 249 -0.29 7.71 -11.45
C VAL A 249 -1.60 6.95 -11.64
N VAL A 250 -2.23 7.02 -12.81
CA VAL A 250 -3.48 6.30 -13.09
C VAL A 250 -3.29 4.79 -12.95
N ASP A 251 -2.18 4.25 -13.45
CA ASP A 251 -1.88 2.82 -13.35
C ASP A 251 -1.67 2.40 -11.88
N ILE A 252 -1.01 3.24 -11.08
CA ILE A 252 -0.90 3.04 -9.63
C ILE A 252 -2.28 3.04 -8.97
N LEU A 253 -3.08 4.09 -9.20
CA LEU A 253 -4.40 4.22 -8.60
C LEU A 253 -5.33 3.06 -8.99
N ALA A 254 -5.21 2.53 -10.21
CA ALA A 254 -6.00 1.37 -10.66
C ALA A 254 -5.55 0.05 -10.02
N THR A 255 -4.30 -0.04 -9.55
CA THR A 255 -3.70 -1.28 -9.07
C THR A 255 -3.78 -1.44 -7.54
N VAL A 256 -3.65 -0.35 -6.79
CA VAL A 256 -3.48 -0.42 -5.33
C VAL A 256 -4.81 -0.53 -4.58
N ASP A 257 -4.80 -1.31 -3.48
CA ASP A 257 -5.95 -1.47 -2.61
C ASP A 257 -6.26 -0.19 -1.78
N PRO A 258 -7.49 -0.04 -1.27
CA PRO A 258 -7.89 1.17 -0.55
C PRO A 258 -7.08 1.46 0.71
N PHE A 259 -6.60 0.43 1.42
CA PHE A 259 -5.79 0.62 2.62
C PHE A 259 -4.37 1.10 2.27
N PHE A 260 -3.78 0.58 1.20
CA PHE A 260 -2.51 1.10 0.68
C PHE A 260 -2.66 2.58 0.33
N PHE A 261 -3.68 2.92 -0.45
CA PHE A 261 -3.87 4.30 -0.89
C PHE A 261 -4.19 5.24 0.29
N LEU A 262 -5.03 4.81 1.23
CA LEU A 262 -5.30 5.56 2.46
C LEU A 262 -4.01 5.86 3.24
N ARG A 263 -3.12 4.87 3.40
CA ARG A 263 -1.83 5.10 4.05
C ARG A 263 -1.00 6.13 3.30
N VAL A 264 -0.89 6.01 1.98
CA VAL A 264 -0.17 6.99 1.12
C VAL A 264 -0.68 8.41 1.32
N VAL A 265 -2.01 8.63 1.26
CA VAL A 265 -2.58 9.99 1.35
C VAL A 265 -2.57 10.58 2.76
N THR A 266 -2.42 9.73 3.78
CA THR A 266 -2.31 10.14 5.19
C THR A 266 -0.86 10.25 5.68
N MET A 267 0.12 9.95 4.83
CA MET A 267 1.53 10.05 5.23
C MET A 267 1.95 11.51 5.45
N PRO A 268 2.68 11.81 6.54
CA PRO A 268 3.21 13.15 6.80
C PRO A 268 4.14 13.69 5.68
N THR A 269 4.74 12.78 4.90
CA THR A 269 5.69 13.12 3.84
C THR A 269 5.04 13.74 2.59
N ILE A 270 3.71 13.61 2.43
CA ILE A 270 3.00 14.14 1.26
C ILE A 270 3.06 15.68 1.16
N GLY A 271 3.46 16.33 2.27
CA GLY A 271 3.72 17.76 2.36
C GLY A 271 2.50 18.54 2.83
N GLU A 272 2.70 19.47 3.75
CA GLU A 272 1.65 20.39 4.17
C GLU A 272 1.60 21.58 3.21
N GLY A 273 0.45 21.84 2.60
CA GLY A 273 0.32 22.95 1.68
C GLY A 273 -1.02 23.02 0.99
N THR A 274 -1.43 24.24 0.64
CA THR A 274 -2.67 24.47 -0.12
C THR A 274 -2.62 23.77 -1.48
N THR A 275 -1.51 23.93 -2.21
CA THR A 275 -1.33 23.29 -3.52
C THR A 275 -1.37 21.77 -3.44
N THR A 276 -0.71 21.19 -2.43
CA THR A 276 -0.72 19.74 -2.18
C THR A 276 -2.13 19.26 -1.89
N SER A 277 -2.87 19.89 -0.96
CA SER A 277 -4.24 19.50 -0.63
C SER A 277 -5.17 19.54 -1.86
N LEU A 278 -5.01 20.54 -2.74
CA LEU A 278 -5.80 20.62 -3.97
C LEU A 278 -5.47 19.46 -4.93
N ARG A 279 -4.18 19.17 -5.17
CA ARG A 279 -3.77 18.04 -6.01
C ARG A 279 -4.18 16.70 -5.42
N LEU A 280 -4.10 16.56 -4.10
CA LEU A 280 -4.53 15.37 -3.37
C LEU A 280 -6.04 15.14 -3.54
N SER A 281 -6.84 16.20 -3.48
CA SER A 281 -8.30 16.07 -3.69
C SER A 281 -8.65 15.52 -5.07
N LEU A 282 -7.89 15.90 -6.11
CA LEU A 282 -8.05 15.35 -7.46
C LEU A 282 -7.68 13.86 -7.51
N LEU A 283 -6.54 13.48 -6.92
CA LEU A 283 -6.12 12.06 -6.87
C LEU A 283 -7.14 11.20 -6.15
N ILE A 284 -7.64 11.65 -5.01
CA ILE A 284 -8.64 10.91 -4.23
C ILE A 284 -9.96 10.81 -5.00
N ALA A 285 -10.40 11.88 -5.68
CA ALA A 285 -11.58 11.83 -6.53
C ALA A 285 -11.43 10.81 -7.68
N VAL A 286 -10.26 10.77 -8.34
CA VAL A 286 -9.94 9.79 -9.39
C VAL A 286 -9.96 8.37 -8.82
N TYR A 287 -9.28 8.15 -7.70
CA TYR A 287 -9.23 6.85 -7.04
C TYR A 287 -10.62 6.35 -6.68
N CYS A 288 -11.42 7.19 -5.99
CA CYS A 288 -12.77 6.83 -5.61
C CYS A 288 -13.69 6.55 -6.80
N ASN A 289 -13.46 7.22 -7.95
CA ASN A 289 -14.23 6.94 -9.16
C ASN A 289 -13.82 5.60 -9.83
N ILE A 290 -12.53 5.25 -9.81
CA ILE A 290 -12.03 3.96 -10.30
C ILE A 290 -12.59 2.82 -9.45
N HIS A 291 -12.54 2.97 -8.12
CA HIS A 291 -12.89 1.92 -7.15
C HIS A 291 -14.30 2.03 -6.55
N LYS A 292 -15.19 2.81 -7.17
CA LYS A 292 -16.54 3.08 -6.63
C LYS A 292 -17.40 1.85 -6.34
N ALA A 293 -17.09 0.70 -6.94
CA ALA A 293 -17.80 -0.55 -6.74
C ALA A 293 -17.27 -1.37 -5.55
N GLU A 294 -16.01 -1.14 -5.16
CA GLU A 294 -15.30 -1.89 -4.13
C GLU A 294 -15.17 -1.09 -2.82
N LEU A 295 -15.26 0.24 -2.91
CA LEU A 295 -15.20 1.13 -1.75
C LEU A 295 -16.49 1.07 -0.93
N ASP A 296 -16.34 0.79 0.35
CA ASP A 296 -17.40 1.00 1.33
C ASP A 296 -17.45 2.46 1.82
N SER A 297 -18.55 2.81 2.49
CA SER A 297 -18.75 4.15 3.06
C SER A 297 -17.64 4.53 4.04
N SER A 298 -17.18 3.59 4.86
CA SER A 298 -16.17 3.85 5.91
C SER A 298 -14.85 4.29 5.31
N MET A 299 -14.37 3.56 4.30
CA MET A 299 -13.15 3.85 3.57
C MET A 299 -13.28 5.14 2.77
N TYR A 300 -14.44 5.38 2.14
CA TYR A 300 -14.70 6.64 1.44
C TYR A 300 -14.61 7.85 2.39
N TRP A 301 -15.19 7.76 3.59
CA TRP A 301 -15.08 8.81 4.60
C TRP A 301 -13.64 8.98 5.10
N ALA A 302 -12.92 7.88 5.32
CA ALA A 302 -11.53 7.92 5.74
C ALA A 302 -10.65 8.60 4.69
N LEU A 303 -10.84 8.33 3.40
CA LEU A 303 -10.10 8.98 2.31
C LEU A 303 -10.46 10.46 2.12
N THR A 304 -11.66 10.88 2.52
CA THR A 304 -12.14 12.24 2.30
C THR A 304 -12.14 13.09 3.57
N ASP A 305 -11.46 12.62 4.62
CA ASP A 305 -11.47 13.28 5.93
C ASP A 305 -10.80 14.67 5.89
N ALA A 306 -11.32 15.59 6.71
CA ALA A 306 -10.84 16.97 6.73
C ALA A 306 -9.43 17.15 7.31
N SER A 307 -8.94 16.18 8.08
CA SER A 307 -7.61 16.23 8.70
C SER A 307 -6.47 16.30 7.69
N HIS A 308 -6.55 15.54 6.59
CA HIS A 308 -5.53 15.48 5.54
C HIS A 308 -6.03 16.06 4.21
N LEU A 309 -7.34 16.32 4.09
CA LEU A 309 -7.93 16.98 2.93
C LEU A 309 -8.69 18.26 3.29
N PRO A 310 -8.03 19.29 3.85
CA PRO A 310 -8.70 20.51 4.32
C PRO A 310 -9.23 21.37 3.16
N LYS A 311 -8.58 21.36 1.99
CA LYS A 311 -8.98 22.12 0.80
C LYS A 311 -9.29 21.19 -0.36
N LEU A 312 -10.33 21.54 -1.12
CA LEU A 312 -10.80 20.77 -2.26
C LEU A 312 -10.65 21.57 -3.54
N GLU A 313 -10.22 20.90 -4.61
CA GLU A 313 -10.25 21.44 -5.95
C GLU A 313 -11.68 21.34 -6.52
N ILE A 314 -12.06 22.27 -7.41
CA ILE A 314 -13.43 22.46 -7.92
C ILE A 314 -13.94 21.20 -8.64
N LYS A 315 -13.12 20.60 -9.51
CA LYS A 315 -13.44 19.34 -10.22
C LYS A 315 -13.52 18.16 -9.26
N ALA A 316 -12.63 18.09 -8.26
CA ALA A 316 -12.69 17.06 -7.23
C ALA A 316 -13.99 17.17 -6.42
N ALA A 317 -14.35 18.37 -5.97
CA ALA A 317 -15.58 18.64 -5.21
C ALA A 317 -16.84 18.18 -5.94
N ARG A 318 -16.93 18.40 -7.25
CA ARG A 318 -18.02 17.88 -8.07
C ARG A 318 -18.07 16.35 -8.05
N THR A 319 -16.92 15.72 -8.29
CA THR A 319 -16.81 14.25 -8.34
C THR A 319 -17.20 13.63 -7.00
N PHE A 320 -16.79 14.22 -5.88
CA PHE A 320 -17.17 13.76 -4.54
C PHE A 320 -18.67 13.84 -4.29
N LEU A 321 -19.36 14.90 -4.74
CA LEU A 321 -20.82 14.98 -4.61
C LEU A 321 -21.52 13.86 -5.39
N GLU A 322 -21.02 13.54 -6.59
CA GLU A 322 -21.55 12.46 -7.42
C GLU A 322 -21.28 11.07 -6.84
N LEU A 323 -20.11 10.88 -6.21
CA LEU A 323 -19.69 9.61 -5.62
C LEU A 323 -20.34 9.35 -4.26
N GLU A 324 -20.51 10.37 -3.43
CA GLU A 324 -21.10 10.21 -2.09
C GLU A 324 -22.52 9.63 -2.17
N ASP A 325 -23.32 10.09 -3.15
CA ASP A 325 -24.68 9.57 -3.35
C ASP A 325 -24.69 8.11 -3.87
N LYS A 326 -23.61 7.69 -4.54
CA LYS A 326 -23.46 6.33 -5.09
C LYS A 326 -22.91 5.35 -4.06
N ILE A 327 -21.88 5.74 -3.32
CA ILE A 327 -21.16 4.89 -2.36
C ILE A 327 -21.93 4.81 -1.03
N CYS A 328 -22.37 5.95 -0.49
CA CYS A 328 -22.95 6.00 0.86
C CYS A 328 -24.45 5.64 0.91
N GLY A 329 -25.08 5.42 -0.25
CA GLY A 329 -26.47 4.94 -0.33
C GLY A 329 -27.51 5.89 0.25
N VAL A 330 -28.62 5.31 0.75
CA VAL A 330 -29.80 6.07 1.24
C VAL A 330 -29.57 6.69 2.61
N GLU A 331 -28.69 6.10 3.42
CA GLU A 331 -28.45 6.50 4.81
C GLU A 331 -27.96 7.95 4.93
N CYS A 332 -27.20 8.45 3.95
CA CYS A 332 -26.69 9.82 3.94
C CYS A 332 -27.64 10.86 3.30
N ARG A 333 -28.89 10.49 2.95
CA ARG A 333 -29.80 11.43 2.26
C ARG A 333 -30.40 12.51 3.16
N HIS A 334 -30.45 12.27 4.47
CA HIS A 334 -31.18 13.12 5.39
C HIS A 334 -30.32 14.17 6.11
N GLN A 335 -28.99 14.02 6.08
CA GLN A 335 -28.08 14.94 6.75
C GLN A 335 -27.00 15.41 5.78
N MET A 336 -26.70 16.71 5.82
CA MET A 336 -25.60 17.29 5.05
C MET A 336 -24.28 16.79 5.65
N SER A 337 -23.57 15.91 4.94
CA SER A 337 -22.27 15.42 5.41
C SER A 337 -21.24 16.56 5.44
N PRO A 338 -20.19 16.46 6.28
CA PRO A 338 -19.10 17.43 6.29
C PRO A 338 -18.42 17.58 4.92
N LEU A 339 -18.29 16.49 4.15
CA LEU A 339 -17.75 16.53 2.80
C LEU A 339 -18.67 17.30 1.84
N LYS A 340 -19.97 16.98 1.81
CA LYS A 340 -20.97 17.71 1.00
C LYS A 340 -20.91 19.22 1.26
N SER A 341 -20.89 19.60 2.55
CA SER A 341 -20.82 21.01 2.94
C SER A 341 -19.58 21.71 2.36
N ARG A 342 -18.39 21.10 2.50
CA ARG A 342 -17.14 21.63 1.93
C ARG A 342 -17.16 21.68 0.40
N CYS A 343 -17.68 20.64 -0.26
CA CYS A 343 -17.79 20.62 -1.71
C CYS A 343 -18.71 21.75 -2.22
N ILE A 344 -19.87 21.94 -1.57
CA ILE A 344 -20.81 23.02 -1.91
C ILE A 344 -20.17 24.38 -1.70
N ALA A 345 -19.43 24.59 -0.60
CA ALA A 345 -18.73 25.84 -0.34
C ALA A 345 -17.74 26.18 -1.45
N VAL A 346 -16.87 25.23 -1.83
CA VAL A 346 -15.88 25.41 -2.90
C VAL A 346 -16.55 25.70 -4.24
N LEU A 347 -17.64 25.00 -4.58
CA LEU A 347 -18.39 25.23 -5.81
C LEU A 347 -19.11 26.59 -5.81
N ALA A 348 -19.62 27.03 -4.66
CA ALA A 348 -20.28 28.32 -4.52
C ALA A 348 -19.29 29.49 -4.60
N GLU A 349 -18.08 29.34 -4.05
CA GLU A 349 -17.01 30.35 -4.16
C GLU A 349 -16.51 30.52 -5.60
N ASN A 350 -16.59 29.46 -6.41
CA ASN A 350 -16.08 29.42 -7.78
C ASN A 350 -17.19 29.20 -8.82
N TRP A 351 -18.41 29.67 -8.51
CA TRP A 351 -19.60 29.43 -9.33
C TRP A 351 -19.46 29.97 -10.76
N ASP A 352 -18.76 31.08 -10.92
CA ASP A 352 -18.44 31.73 -12.19
C ASP A 352 -17.57 30.81 -13.08
N THR A 353 -16.52 30.23 -12.49
CA THR A 353 -15.62 29.30 -13.17
C THR A 353 -16.30 27.97 -13.47
N ALA A 354 -17.20 27.52 -12.59
CA ALA A 354 -17.93 26.27 -12.74
C ALA A 354 -19.06 26.34 -13.79
N CYS A 355 -19.68 27.51 -14.00
CA CYS A 355 -20.87 27.63 -14.85
C CYS A 355 -20.60 28.19 -16.26
N PHE A 356 -19.52 28.97 -16.48
CA PHE A 356 -19.41 29.80 -17.69
C PHE A 356 -18.30 29.46 -18.67
N LYS A 357 -17.45 28.46 -18.38
CA LYS A 357 -16.54 27.96 -19.41
C LYS A 357 -17.29 26.99 -20.31
N LYS A 358 -17.78 27.50 -21.44
CA LYS A 358 -17.97 26.67 -22.63
C LYS A 358 -16.70 25.83 -22.80
N PRO A 359 -16.80 24.55 -23.18
CA PRO A 359 -15.64 23.79 -23.61
C PRO A 359 -15.15 24.43 -24.91
N GLU A 360 -14.47 25.57 -24.81
CA GLU A 360 -13.57 26.04 -25.85
C GLU A 360 -12.59 24.89 -26.06
N ALA A 361 -12.46 24.46 -27.31
CA ALA A 361 -11.56 23.40 -27.70
C ALA A 361 -10.17 23.70 -27.12
N GLU A 362 -9.83 23.07 -25.99
CA GLU A 362 -8.51 23.12 -25.37
C GLU A 362 -7.56 22.36 -26.30
N HIS A 363 -7.14 23.01 -27.39
CA HIS A 363 -6.24 22.43 -28.38
C HIS A 363 -4.76 22.68 -28.05
N ASP A 364 -4.42 23.63 -27.16
CA ASP A 364 -3.04 24.11 -27.00
C ASP A 364 -2.49 24.16 -25.55
N ARG A 365 -2.88 23.23 -24.66
CA ARG A 365 -2.21 23.07 -23.35
C ARG A 365 -1.82 21.62 -23.12
N GLU A 366 -0.70 21.22 -23.71
CA GLU A 366 -0.18 19.85 -23.70
C GLU A 366 0.32 19.35 -22.33
N ASP A 367 0.56 20.19 -21.33
CA ASP A 367 1.44 19.72 -20.25
C ASP A 367 0.81 18.96 -19.07
N ILE A 368 -0.50 19.03 -18.74
CA ILE A 368 -1.00 18.43 -17.47
C ILE A 368 -2.49 18.01 -17.53
N LYS A 369 -3.01 17.54 -18.68
CA LYS A 369 -4.47 17.34 -18.81
C LYS A 369 -4.94 16.13 -19.62
N GLY A 370 -4.06 15.48 -20.36
CA GLY A 370 -4.47 14.57 -21.44
C GLY A 370 -5.12 13.26 -20.98
N VAL A 371 -4.79 12.74 -19.78
CA VAL A 371 -5.14 11.35 -19.44
C VAL A 371 -6.10 11.25 -18.24
N LEU A 372 -5.94 12.11 -17.23
CA LEU A 372 -6.81 12.07 -16.05
C LEU A 372 -8.24 12.57 -16.32
N LEU A 373 -8.39 13.54 -17.23
CA LEU A 373 -9.67 14.21 -17.44
C LEU A 373 -10.71 13.35 -18.19
N PRO A 374 -10.40 12.63 -19.29
CA PRO A 374 -11.42 11.88 -20.01
C PRO A 374 -12.07 10.75 -19.17
N ARG A 375 -11.33 10.14 -18.23
CA ARG A 375 -11.85 9.09 -17.34
C ARG A 375 -12.75 9.61 -16.21
N LEU A 376 -12.60 10.88 -15.83
CA LEU A 376 -13.46 11.52 -14.83
C LEU A 376 -14.83 11.93 -15.41
N PHE A 377 -14.95 12.15 -16.72
CA PHE A 377 -16.13 12.78 -17.32
C PHE A 377 -16.75 11.90 -18.43
N GLY A 378 -17.49 10.86 -18.01
CA GLY A 378 -18.30 10.03 -18.91
C GLY A 378 -19.60 10.67 -19.39
N GLU A 379 -19.99 11.84 -18.86
CA GLU A 379 -21.14 12.62 -19.34
C GLU A 379 -20.81 14.12 -19.50
N PRO A 380 -21.45 14.83 -20.47
CA PRO A 380 -21.28 16.26 -20.65
C PRO A 380 -21.64 17.07 -19.41
N LEU A 381 -20.70 17.93 -19.02
CA LEU A 381 -20.71 18.82 -17.86
C LEU A 381 -22.05 19.56 -17.63
N GLU A 382 -22.69 19.93 -18.73
CA GLU A 382 -23.89 20.77 -18.80
C GLU A 382 -25.15 20.06 -18.28
N LEU A 383 -25.30 18.76 -18.53
CA LEU A 383 -26.54 18.05 -18.21
C LEU A 383 -26.69 17.85 -16.69
N PHE A 384 -25.60 17.46 -16.02
CA PHE A 384 -25.58 17.27 -14.58
C PHE A 384 -25.59 18.60 -13.81
N ALA A 385 -24.78 19.58 -14.20
CA ALA A 385 -24.77 20.90 -13.54
C ALA A 385 -26.15 21.56 -13.63
N SER A 386 -26.79 21.51 -14.80
CA SER A 386 -28.16 22.01 -14.97
C SER A 386 -29.14 21.27 -14.09
N LYS A 387 -29.07 19.93 -14.00
CA LYS A 387 -29.99 19.12 -13.18
C LYS A 387 -29.80 19.36 -11.68
N THR A 388 -28.56 19.42 -11.21
CA THR A 388 -28.21 19.58 -9.80
C THR A 388 -28.45 21.02 -9.32
N PHE A 389 -28.08 22.03 -10.12
CA PHE A 389 -28.45 23.43 -9.82
C PHE A 389 -29.95 23.65 -9.91
N LEU A 390 -30.64 23.07 -10.89
CA LEU A 390 -32.11 23.17 -10.97
C LEU A 390 -32.78 22.51 -9.77
N ASN A 391 -32.25 21.39 -9.28
CA ASN A 391 -32.75 20.73 -8.07
C ASN A 391 -32.43 21.52 -6.80
N ALA A 392 -31.23 22.09 -6.67
CA ALA A 392 -30.85 22.95 -5.56
C ALA A 392 -31.69 24.23 -5.52
N LYS A 393 -31.89 24.87 -6.68
CA LYS A 393 -32.78 26.02 -6.86
C LYS A 393 -34.21 25.68 -6.51
N LYS A 394 -34.74 24.54 -6.98
CA LYS A 394 -36.08 24.05 -6.60
C LYS A 394 -36.21 23.83 -5.09
N ARG A 395 -35.17 23.32 -4.42
CA ARG A 395 -35.16 23.14 -2.96
C ARG A 395 -35.14 24.48 -2.22
N LEU A 396 -34.35 25.44 -2.70
CA LEU A 396 -34.34 26.82 -2.17
C LEU A 396 -35.71 27.50 -2.35
N ASP A 397 -36.27 27.44 -3.56
CA ASP A 397 -37.60 27.99 -3.85
C ASP A 397 -38.69 27.32 -3.00
N TRP A 398 -38.60 26.00 -2.78
CA TRP A 398 -39.52 25.26 -1.93
C TRP A 398 -39.40 25.67 -0.46
N SER A 399 -38.19 25.78 0.07
CA SER A 399 -37.93 26.25 1.43
C SER A 399 -38.44 27.69 1.62
N GLU A 400 -38.26 28.58 0.63
CA GLU A 400 -38.75 29.95 0.71
C GLU A 400 -40.29 30.03 0.69
N ARG A 401 -40.95 29.17 -0.10
CA ARG A 401 -42.42 29.02 -0.09
C ARG A 401 -42.93 28.53 1.25
N GLU A 402 -42.27 27.53 1.83
CA GLU A 402 -42.62 26.99 3.15
C GLU A 402 -42.44 28.05 4.24
N ARG A 403 -41.34 28.80 4.21
CA ARG A 403 -41.12 29.96 5.10
C ARG A 403 -42.22 31.00 4.97
N LYS A 404 -42.61 31.37 3.74
CA LYS A 404 -43.72 32.32 3.50
C LYS A 404 -45.06 31.77 3.99
N SER A 405 -45.30 30.47 3.86
CA SER A 405 -46.50 29.80 4.38
C SER A 405 -46.56 29.87 5.90
N LEU A 406 -45.47 29.46 6.58
CA LEU A 406 -45.35 29.54 8.04
C LEU A 406 -45.46 30.98 8.56
N HIS A 407 -44.97 31.96 7.81
CA HIS A 407 -45.12 33.37 8.18
C HIS A 407 -46.58 33.85 8.11
N LYS A 408 -47.32 33.43 7.07
CA LYS A 408 -48.76 33.72 6.93
C LYS A 408 -49.57 33.04 8.02
N GLU A 409 -49.27 31.78 8.33
CA GLU A 409 -49.92 31.04 9.41
C GLU A 409 -49.66 31.69 10.78
N ASN A 410 -48.41 32.06 11.07
CA ASN A 410 -48.08 32.83 12.27
C ASN A 410 -48.80 34.18 12.34
N ALA A 411 -48.94 34.89 11.21
CA ALA A 411 -49.69 36.14 11.16
C ALA A 411 -51.19 35.92 11.46
N LEU A 412 -51.78 34.84 10.94
CA LEU A 412 -53.16 34.45 11.21
C LEU A 412 -53.36 34.07 12.68
N LEU A 413 -52.46 33.27 13.26
CA LEU A 413 -52.48 32.91 14.67
C LEU A 413 -52.37 34.14 15.58
N LYS A 414 -51.47 35.09 15.25
CA LYS A 414 -51.37 36.37 15.97
C LYS A 414 -52.65 37.19 15.87
N LYS A 415 -53.34 37.18 14.72
CA LYS A 415 -54.64 37.85 14.55
C LYS A 415 -55.72 37.19 15.42
N LYS A 416 -55.84 35.85 15.38
CA LYS A 416 -56.79 35.10 16.22
C LYS A 416 -56.52 35.31 17.71
N LEU A 417 -55.24 35.32 18.11
CA LEU A 417 -54.87 35.59 19.49
C LEU A 417 -55.35 36.99 19.92
N LYS A 418 -55.11 38.03 19.11
CA LYS A 418 -55.62 39.39 19.39
C LYS A 418 -57.15 39.44 19.49
N GLU A 419 -57.86 38.70 18.64
CA GLU A 419 -59.31 38.63 18.65
C GLU A 419 -59.85 37.95 19.91
N VAL A 420 -59.25 36.83 20.31
CA VAL A 420 -59.56 36.15 21.58
C VAL A 420 -59.22 37.04 22.77
N THR A 421 -58.07 37.73 22.76
CA THR A 421 -57.71 38.69 23.82
C THR A 421 -58.68 39.87 23.88
N ALA A 422 -59.19 40.36 22.75
CA ALA A 422 -60.20 41.42 22.72
C ALA A 422 -61.56 40.93 23.25
N GLN A 423 -61.96 39.69 22.93
CA GLN A 423 -63.16 39.06 23.48
C GLN A 423 -63.05 38.87 25.00
N LEU A 424 -61.87 38.46 25.48
CA LEU A 424 -61.59 38.33 26.92
C LEU A 424 -61.43 39.67 27.64
N GLY A 425 -60.96 40.72 26.96
CA GLY A 425 -60.87 42.08 27.51
C GLY A 425 -62.22 42.74 27.73
N HIS A 426 -63.31 42.19 27.16
CA HIS A 426 -64.68 42.56 27.47
C HIS A 426 -65.30 41.75 28.61
N PHE A 427 -64.59 40.74 29.14
CA PHE A 427 -64.90 40.17 30.44
C PHE A 427 -64.34 41.10 31.51
N ASP A 428 -65.15 42.07 31.93
CA ASP A 428 -64.85 42.89 33.09
C ASP A 428 -64.88 41.99 34.33
N LEU A 429 -63.71 41.50 34.73
CA LEU A 429 -63.49 40.64 35.89
C LEU A 429 -63.83 41.34 37.23
N LYS A 430 -64.34 42.58 37.21
CA LYS A 430 -64.80 43.29 38.40
C LYS A 430 -66.07 42.72 39.03
N ASP A 431 -66.86 41.92 38.30
CA ASP A 431 -68.11 41.37 38.83
C ASP A 431 -67.99 39.97 39.48
N SER A 432 -66.81 39.34 39.45
CA SER A 432 -66.61 37.98 40.02
C SER A 432 -65.62 37.89 41.19
N ALA A 433 -65.09 39.02 41.68
CA ALA A 433 -64.13 39.05 42.79
C ALA A 433 -64.77 39.35 44.17
N ARG A 434 -66.05 39.02 44.36
CA ARG A 434 -66.74 39.29 45.64
C ARG A 434 -67.26 38.08 46.41
N ASP A 435 -67.07 36.86 45.92
CA ASP A 435 -67.64 35.70 46.63
C ASP A 435 -66.86 34.40 46.40
N SER A 436 -65.62 34.33 46.88
CA SER A 436 -64.95 33.05 47.25
C SER A 436 -63.55 33.29 47.81
N THR A 437 -63.45 33.86 49.01
CA THR A 437 -62.35 33.53 49.92
C THR A 437 -62.72 32.21 50.61
N SER A 438 -62.44 31.09 49.95
CA SER A 438 -62.34 29.79 50.62
C SER A 438 -60.93 29.27 50.39
N ASP A 439 -60.24 29.06 51.49
CA ASP A 439 -58.90 28.52 51.60
C ASP A 439 -58.72 27.27 50.72
N PHE A 440 -57.92 27.41 49.67
CA PHE A 440 -57.30 26.27 49.01
C PHE A 440 -55.80 26.42 49.20
N GLU A 441 -55.29 25.75 50.24
CA GLU A 441 -53.87 25.44 50.36
C GLU A 441 -53.46 24.59 49.15
N ILE A 442 -52.58 25.15 48.33
CA ILE A 442 -51.95 24.43 47.23
C ILE A 442 -50.81 23.61 47.84
N ASP A 443 -50.99 22.29 47.85
CA ASP A 443 -49.96 21.32 48.19
C ASP A 443 -48.79 21.41 47.16
N PRO A 444 -47.56 21.75 47.59
CA PRO A 444 -46.40 21.89 46.72
C PRO A 444 -45.93 20.58 46.06
N SER A 445 -46.51 19.43 46.42
CA SER A 445 -46.01 18.11 46.03
C SER A 445 -46.28 17.73 44.57
N ASN A 446 -47.14 18.46 43.85
CA ASN A 446 -47.60 18.06 42.52
C ASN A 446 -46.89 18.76 41.34
N MET A 447 -45.81 19.49 41.58
CA MET A 447 -45.09 20.26 40.54
C MET A 447 -43.80 19.57 40.04
N GLN A 448 -43.72 18.24 40.12
CA GLN A 448 -42.56 17.45 39.65
C GLN A 448 -42.84 16.50 38.47
N ALA A 449 -44.02 16.59 37.86
CA ALA A 449 -44.41 15.70 36.74
C ALA A 449 -44.90 16.46 35.50
N ILE A 450 -44.12 17.44 35.04
CA ILE A 450 -44.03 17.98 33.66
C ILE A 450 -42.58 18.41 33.48
#